data_AF-A0A5B7ZTV1-F1
#
_entry.id   AF-A0A5B7ZTV1-F1
#
_cell.length_a   1.000
_cell.length_b   1.000
_cell.length_c   1.000
_cell.angle_alpha   90.00
_cell.angle_beta   90.00
_cell.angle_gamma   90.00
#
_symmetry.space_group_name_H-M   'P 1'
#
loop_
_entity.id
_entity.type
_entity.pdbx_description
1 polymer ?
#
loop_
_entity_poly.entity_id
_entity_poly.type
_entity_poly.pdbx_seq_one_letter_code
_entity_poly.pdbx_strand_id
1 'polypeptide(L)'
;MAKQILVRARKILLPEWKRVFELRDISGTLHSLSHDRPSKPWSYEEAMEEVWQNGIRPDVFLSDLGAQAALPLLVEVRVSHAVDDAKAHLVRDRGWAMVEIDLSKTPEEALAPQAFERYVLEAAPRKWIHAPKAEQKFAEDRLTLRAKVDAINARLHSQGVEERDTFGRTAKKQRDQQNIEHLLAVRRRPYLDDLNALKRKLLPEALRQREAELQEREAEQIAELLRHFGSQAPPFVLIAHQHAWALNASTLRWQLAAAVHFVLLAKEGARFTAGAVSRWLEDTFGVDKIAARLIEAQKVDRERKRRRGDSSVVRTAWFFDDWENGAIPSIFHAADHLLERMTLSGHLLRPERWTYLVDGPVARQARLEESRRRQDAEAKVRRKEREQEERRLQGALKDAEKRQMLVDIEREAYLKLRARRTEEITAVYHALAKRSSECLDCQDCRWPNPLDSSACANCGSEKILLIRLDPDRLREMPHRLRSDPSVMRCKVYPFEAEGR
;
A
#
# COMPACT_ATOMS: atom_id res chain seq x y z
N MET A 1 -35.65 22.81 73.10
CA MET A 1 -34.51 23.75 73.02
C MET A 1 -33.75 23.65 71.70
N ALA A 2 -33.14 22.51 71.32
CA ALA A 2 -32.39 22.40 70.05
C ALA A 2 -33.25 22.61 68.79
N LYS A 3 -34.47 22.05 68.75
CA LYS A 3 -35.43 22.23 67.64
C LYS A 3 -35.78 23.71 67.43
N GLN A 4 -36.08 24.42 68.52
CA GLN A 4 -36.36 25.86 68.53
C GLN A 4 -35.18 26.70 68.03
N ILE A 5 -33.94 26.31 68.35
CA ILE A 5 -32.73 26.97 67.82
C ILE A 5 -32.67 26.84 66.31
N LEU A 6 -32.86 25.64 65.77
CA LEU A 6 -32.86 25.39 64.33
C LEU A 6 -34.00 26.15 63.62
N VAL A 7 -35.21 26.16 64.19
CA VAL A 7 -36.37 26.89 63.65
C VAL A 7 -36.15 28.40 63.65
N ARG A 8 -35.60 28.95 64.73
CA ARG A 8 -35.30 30.39 64.84
C ARG A 8 -34.17 30.80 63.89
N ALA A 9 -33.09 30.03 63.85
CA ALA A 9 -31.91 30.36 63.05
C ALA A 9 -32.14 30.14 61.55
N ARG A 10 -33.02 29.18 61.19
CA ARG A 10 -33.25 28.70 59.82
C ARG A 10 -31.96 28.33 59.09
N LYS A 11 -30.99 27.83 59.86
CA LYS A 11 -29.64 27.53 59.38
C LYS A 11 -29.16 26.23 59.96
N ILE A 12 -28.35 25.51 59.19
CA ILE A 12 -27.70 24.27 59.60
C ILE A 12 -26.40 24.11 58.81
N LEU A 13 -25.34 23.64 59.46
CA LEU A 13 -24.17 23.13 58.76
C LEU A 13 -24.48 21.72 58.25
N LEU A 14 -24.51 21.51 56.93
CA LEU A 14 -24.71 20.20 56.34
C LEU A 14 -23.49 19.29 56.59
N PRO A 15 -23.66 17.98 56.84
CA PRO A 15 -22.55 17.05 56.99
C PRO A 15 -21.73 16.88 55.71
N GLU A 16 -20.46 16.47 55.87
CA GLU A 16 -19.67 15.93 54.77
C GLU A 16 -20.34 14.70 54.15
N TRP A 17 -20.24 14.56 52.83
CA TRP A 17 -20.65 13.37 52.11
C TRP A 17 -19.52 12.88 51.21
N LYS A 18 -19.00 11.69 51.51
CA LYS A 18 -17.85 11.09 50.81
C LYS A 18 -18.13 9.65 50.36
N ARG A 19 -17.83 9.35 49.10
CA ARG A 19 -17.97 8.01 48.50
C ARG A 19 -16.86 7.74 47.49
N VAL A 20 -16.37 6.50 47.46
CA VAL A 20 -15.38 6.00 46.50
C VAL A 20 -15.92 4.73 45.85
N PHE A 21 -15.64 4.54 44.55
CA PHE A 21 -15.98 3.35 43.79
C PHE A 21 -14.83 2.99 42.83
N GLU A 22 -14.48 1.71 42.74
CA GLU A 22 -13.34 1.23 41.97
C GLU A 22 -13.72 0.05 41.08
N LEU A 23 -13.12 -0.02 39.89
CA LEU A 23 -13.27 -1.11 38.93
C LEU A 23 -11.92 -1.45 38.30
N ARG A 24 -11.70 -2.74 37.97
CA ARG A 24 -10.54 -3.18 37.19
C ARG A 24 -10.98 -3.59 35.78
N ASP A 25 -10.18 -3.22 34.78
CA ASP A 25 -10.34 -3.78 33.44
C ASP A 25 -9.63 -5.14 33.30
N ILE A 26 -9.81 -5.81 32.16
CA ILE A 26 -9.20 -7.13 31.89
C ILE A 26 -7.68 -7.10 31.77
N SER A 27 -7.07 -5.92 31.66
CA SER A 27 -5.60 -5.74 31.71
C SER A 27 -5.09 -5.60 33.14
N GLY A 28 -5.98 -5.47 34.12
CA GLY A 28 -5.66 -5.29 35.54
C GLY A 28 -5.56 -3.83 35.98
N THR A 29 -5.75 -2.87 35.07
CA THR A 29 -5.69 -1.43 35.37
C THR A 29 -6.89 -1.01 36.21
N LEU A 30 -6.64 -0.24 37.27
CA LEU A 30 -7.64 0.24 38.21
C LEU A 30 -8.24 1.58 37.74
N HIS A 31 -9.55 1.70 37.78
CA HIS A 31 -10.32 2.90 37.46
C HIS A 31 -11.17 3.28 38.67
N SER A 32 -11.03 4.51 39.17
CA SER A 32 -11.68 4.97 40.40
C SER A 32 -12.55 6.21 40.18
N LEU A 33 -13.65 6.28 40.92
CA LEU A 33 -14.55 7.43 41.06
C LEU A 33 -14.58 7.84 42.53
N SER A 34 -14.33 9.10 42.83
CA SER A 34 -14.45 9.66 44.18
C SER A 34 -15.32 10.90 44.16
N HIS A 35 -16.26 10.97 45.10
CA HIS A 35 -17.06 12.15 45.38
C HIS A 35 -16.77 12.64 46.77
N ASP A 36 -16.49 13.93 46.89
CA ASP A 36 -16.23 14.61 48.14
C ASP A 36 -17.07 15.89 48.19
N ARG A 37 -18.04 15.94 49.10
CA ARG A 37 -18.84 17.13 49.40
C ARG A 37 -18.52 17.55 50.82
N PRO A 38 -17.69 18.59 51.03
CA PRO A 38 -17.34 19.03 52.37
C PRO A 38 -18.55 19.61 53.10
N SER A 39 -18.49 19.61 54.43
CA SER A 39 -19.51 20.25 55.27
C SER A 39 -19.73 21.71 54.87
N LYS A 40 -20.99 22.13 54.76
CA LYS A 40 -21.33 23.49 54.27
C LYS A 40 -22.48 24.12 55.05
N PRO A 41 -22.34 25.35 55.59
CA PRO A 41 -23.45 26.10 56.15
C PRO A 41 -24.53 26.34 55.10
N TRP A 42 -25.78 26.07 55.45
CA TRP A 42 -26.94 26.29 54.60
C TRP A 42 -28.01 27.07 55.36
N SER A 43 -28.68 27.98 54.66
CA SER A 43 -29.80 28.77 55.19
C SER A 43 -31.07 28.41 54.42
N TYR A 44 -32.19 28.40 55.13
CA TYR A 44 -33.51 28.11 54.60
C TYR A 44 -34.44 29.28 54.86
N GLU A 45 -35.45 29.45 54.02
CA GLU A 45 -36.42 30.55 54.17
C GLU A 45 -37.49 30.22 55.21
N GLU A 46 -37.87 28.95 55.31
CA GLU A 46 -38.87 28.43 56.23
C GLU A 46 -38.31 27.33 57.14
N ALA A 47 -38.82 27.30 58.37
CA ALA A 47 -38.53 26.25 59.32
C ALA A 47 -39.76 25.97 60.20
N MET A 48 -40.09 24.70 60.39
CA MET A 48 -41.24 24.27 61.21
C MET A 48 -40.83 23.14 62.14
N GLU A 49 -41.35 23.13 63.36
CA GLU A 49 -41.12 22.07 64.36
C GLU A 49 -42.21 20.99 64.25
N GLU A 50 -41.79 19.72 64.23
CA GLU A 50 -42.68 18.57 64.43
C GLU A 50 -43.91 18.48 63.50
N VAL A 51 -43.76 18.83 62.22
CA VAL A 51 -44.85 18.79 61.23
C VAL A 51 -45.02 17.39 60.66
N TRP A 52 -46.23 16.85 60.69
CA TRP A 52 -46.56 15.62 59.97
C TRP A 52 -46.59 15.87 58.46
N GLN A 53 -45.75 15.15 57.71
CA GLN A 53 -45.78 15.14 56.25
C GLN A 53 -45.74 13.72 55.73
N ASN A 54 -46.77 13.32 54.97
CA ASN A 54 -46.96 12.00 54.39
C ASN A 54 -46.57 10.83 55.32
N GLY A 55 -46.87 10.88 56.62
CA GLY A 55 -46.57 9.79 57.55
C GLY A 55 -45.13 9.73 58.08
N ILE A 56 -44.34 10.81 57.93
CA ILE A 56 -43.17 11.07 58.78
C ILE A 56 -43.41 12.34 59.59
N ARG A 57 -42.82 12.41 60.79
CA ARG A 57 -42.76 13.62 61.61
C ARG A 57 -41.29 13.85 61.98
N PRO A 58 -40.59 14.78 61.32
CA PRO A 58 -39.25 15.13 61.71
C PRO A 58 -39.26 16.08 62.92
N ASP A 59 -38.14 16.18 63.61
CA ASP A 59 -38.00 17.17 64.68
C ASP A 59 -38.06 18.59 64.12
N VAL A 60 -37.37 18.83 62.99
CA VAL A 60 -37.41 20.09 62.27
C VAL A 60 -37.52 19.84 60.78
N PHE A 61 -38.38 20.62 60.15
CA PHE A 61 -38.59 20.67 58.71
C PHE A 61 -38.04 22.00 58.18
N LEU A 62 -37.13 21.96 57.20
CA LEU A 62 -36.49 23.13 56.59
C LEU A 62 -36.77 23.18 55.08
N SER A 63 -37.21 24.34 54.57
CA SER A 63 -37.58 24.54 53.15
C SER A 63 -37.31 25.97 52.66
N ASP A 64 -37.19 26.13 51.34
CA ASP A 64 -37.09 27.43 50.65
C ASP A 64 -38.45 27.78 50.00
N LEU A 65 -38.90 29.05 50.01
CA LEU A 65 -40.13 29.51 49.35
C LEU A 65 -39.84 29.90 47.88
N GLY A 66 -40.58 29.31 46.96
CA GLY A 66 -40.60 29.73 45.56
C GLY A 66 -39.48 29.13 44.69
N ALA A 67 -39.88 28.79 43.46
CA ALA A 67 -39.14 28.14 42.39
C ALA A 67 -38.80 26.64 42.61
N GLN A 68 -39.54 25.81 41.87
CA GLN A 68 -39.26 24.44 41.45
C GLN A 68 -37.90 23.83 41.91
N ALA A 69 -37.99 22.82 42.78
CA ALA A 69 -37.02 21.73 42.99
C ALA A 69 -35.88 21.88 44.03
N ALA A 70 -36.07 22.64 45.11
CA ALA A 70 -35.33 22.39 46.35
C ALA A 70 -36.12 21.37 47.20
N LEU A 71 -35.56 20.15 47.37
CA LEU A 71 -36.13 19.15 48.27
C LEU A 71 -36.04 19.66 49.71
N PRO A 72 -37.10 19.51 50.53
CA PRO A 72 -37.03 19.89 51.93
C PRO A 72 -35.97 19.07 52.66
N LEU A 73 -35.34 19.69 53.66
CA LEU A 73 -34.42 19.02 54.56
C LEU A 73 -35.15 18.67 55.86
N LEU A 74 -35.23 17.37 56.12
CA LEU A 74 -35.69 16.83 57.39
C LEU A 74 -34.50 16.78 58.35
N VAL A 75 -34.69 17.25 59.58
CA VAL A 75 -33.66 17.21 60.61
C VAL A 75 -34.18 16.45 61.82
N GLU A 76 -33.36 15.52 62.30
CA GLU A 76 -33.59 14.71 63.49
C GLU A 76 -32.57 15.07 64.55
N VAL A 77 -33.02 15.30 65.78
CA VAL A 77 -32.14 15.63 66.90
C VAL A 77 -32.07 14.42 67.83
N ARG A 78 -30.96 13.70 67.74
CA ARG A 78 -30.70 12.55 68.62
C ARG A 78 -30.26 13.02 70.00
N VAL A 79 -31.05 12.71 71.02
CA VAL A 79 -30.67 12.86 72.43
C VAL A 79 -30.49 11.48 73.07
N SER A 80 -31.49 10.62 72.95
CA SER A 80 -31.44 9.23 73.43
C SER A 80 -31.51 8.23 72.27
N HIS A 81 -32.45 8.42 71.35
CA HIS A 81 -32.70 7.52 70.23
C HIS A 81 -32.18 8.11 68.92
N ALA A 82 -31.48 7.27 68.15
CA ALA A 82 -31.13 7.58 66.78
C ALA A 82 -32.33 7.32 65.86
N VAL A 83 -32.29 7.89 64.65
CA VAL A 83 -33.18 7.53 63.55
C VAL A 83 -33.09 6.03 63.31
N ASP A 84 -34.23 5.35 63.41
CA ASP A 84 -34.33 3.90 63.18
C ASP A 84 -34.32 3.55 61.68
N ASP A 85 -34.12 2.27 61.38
CA ASP A 85 -34.04 1.78 60.00
C ASP A 85 -35.37 1.95 59.24
N ALA A 86 -36.51 1.86 59.93
CA ALA A 86 -37.83 2.04 59.32
C ALA A 86 -38.01 3.48 58.80
N LYS A 87 -37.65 4.46 59.61
CA LYS A 87 -37.68 5.88 59.27
C LYS A 87 -36.64 6.23 58.21
N ALA A 88 -35.41 5.70 58.33
CA ALA A 88 -34.38 5.89 57.32
C ALA A 88 -34.79 5.31 55.95
N HIS A 89 -35.40 4.13 55.92
CA HIS A 89 -35.92 3.51 54.70
C HIS A 89 -37.05 4.35 54.08
N LEU A 90 -37.99 4.80 54.91
CA LEU A 90 -39.11 5.63 54.47
C LEU A 90 -38.66 6.96 53.83
N VAL A 91 -37.63 7.58 54.38
CA VAL A 91 -37.02 8.81 53.85
C VAL A 91 -36.35 8.57 52.50
N ARG A 92 -35.65 7.43 52.34
CA ARG A 92 -35.01 7.04 51.08
C ARG A 92 -36.02 6.72 49.99
N ASP A 93 -37.06 5.96 50.31
CA ASP A 93 -38.14 5.60 49.38
C ASP A 93 -38.83 6.85 48.81
N ARG A 94 -38.97 7.89 49.64
CA ARG A 94 -39.57 9.17 49.26
C ARG A 94 -38.60 10.17 48.65
N GLY A 95 -37.31 9.85 48.58
CA GLY A 95 -36.28 10.73 48.05
C GLY A 95 -36.08 12.02 48.86
N TRP A 96 -36.38 12.02 50.16
CA TRP A 96 -36.24 13.21 51.00
C TRP A 96 -34.84 13.35 51.58
N ALA A 97 -34.32 14.58 51.62
CA ALA A 97 -33.05 14.83 52.28
C ALA A 97 -33.24 14.77 53.80
N MET A 98 -32.40 14.02 54.51
CA MET A 98 -32.44 13.97 55.97
C MET A 98 -31.05 13.97 56.59
N VAL A 99 -30.90 14.79 57.63
CA VAL A 99 -29.71 14.85 58.49
C VAL A 99 -30.10 14.53 59.92
N GLU A 100 -29.27 13.74 60.60
CA GLU A 100 -29.34 13.57 62.05
C GLU A 100 -28.23 14.40 62.70
N ILE A 101 -28.60 15.20 63.72
CA ILE A 101 -27.68 15.91 64.61
C ILE A 101 -27.64 15.15 65.94
N ASP A 102 -26.45 14.76 66.39
CA ASP A 102 -26.24 13.99 67.61
C ASP A 102 -25.89 14.91 68.79
N LEU A 103 -26.82 15.03 69.73
CA LEU A 103 -26.67 15.77 70.97
C LEU A 103 -26.56 14.85 72.20
N SER A 104 -26.50 13.52 72.01
CA SER A 104 -26.47 12.53 73.11
C SER A 104 -25.26 12.67 74.03
N LYS A 105 -24.19 13.30 73.54
CA LYS A 105 -22.94 13.58 74.26
C LYS A 105 -22.58 15.05 74.19
N THR A 106 -23.54 15.93 74.45
CA THR A 106 -23.28 17.38 74.50
C THR A 106 -22.26 17.68 75.60
N PRO A 107 -21.12 18.35 75.30
CA PRO A 107 -20.11 18.66 76.30
C PRO A 107 -20.62 19.70 77.30
N GLU A 108 -20.13 19.66 78.53
CA GLU A 108 -20.57 20.56 79.62
C GLU A 108 -20.40 22.04 79.26
N GLU A 109 -19.32 22.37 78.56
CA GLU A 109 -19.00 23.71 78.05
C GLU A 109 -20.07 24.25 77.07
N ALA A 110 -20.82 23.36 76.41
CA ALA A 110 -21.88 23.71 75.49
C ALA A 110 -23.26 23.83 76.16
N LEU A 111 -23.38 23.67 77.48
CA LEU A 111 -24.68 23.77 78.17
C LEU A 111 -25.12 25.22 78.45
N ALA A 112 -24.21 26.20 78.39
CA ALA A 112 -24.56 27.61 78.51
C ALA A 112 -25.40 28.07 77.29
N PRO A 113 -26.43 28.92 77.45
CA PRO A 113 -27.40 29.20 76.38
C PRO A 113 -26.79 29.60 75.02
N GLN A 114 -25.82 30.51 75.00
CA GLN A 114 -25.16 30.95 73.77
C GLN A 114 -24.19 29.90 73.21
N ALA A 115 -23.53 29.13 74.08
CA ALA A 115 -22.63 28.06 73.67
C ALA A 115 -23.42 26.87 73.10
N PHE A 116 -24.60 26.58 73.65
CA PHE A 116 -25.51 25.54 73.18
C PHE A 116 -26.05 25.85 71.78
N GLU A 117 -26.43 27.10 71.53
CA GLU A 117 -26.88 27.54 70.20
C GLU A 117 -25.81 27.33 69.13
N ARG A 118 -24.58 27.81 69.38
CA ARG A 118 -23.45 27.59 68.47
C ARG A 118 -23.15 26.10 68.28
N TYR A 119 -23.23 25.31 69.37
CA TYR A 119 -22.99 23.87 69.31
C TYR A 119 -24.02 23.17 68.41
N VAL A 120 -25.31 23.44 68.57
CA VAL A 120 -26.39 22.88 67.73
C VAL A 120 -26.22 23.26 66.26
N LEU A 121 -25.92 24.53 65.97
CA LEU A 121 -25.84 25.01 64.58
C LEU A 121 -24.58 24.50 63.85
N GLU A 122 -23.43 24.42 64.54
CA GLU A 122 -22.13 24.35 63.88
C GLU A 122 -21.23 23.19 64.35
N ALA A 123 -21.25 22.81 65.63
CA ALA A 123 -20.23 21.90 66.17
C ALA A 123 -20.71 20.47 66.44
N ALA A 124 -22.01 20.28 66.70
CA ALA A 124 -22.56 18.97 67.01
C ALA A 124 -22.30 17.97 65.87
N PRO A 125 -21.91 16.71 66.18
CA PRO A 125 -21.75 15.66 65.19
C PRO A 125 -23.02 15.48 64.36
N ARG A 126 -22.86 15.32 63.06
CA ARG A 126 -23.98 15.23 62.12
C ARG A 126 -23.67 14.25 61.00
N LYS A 127 -24.70 13.57 60.51
CA LYS A 127 -24.58 12.64 59.39
C LYS A 127 -25.80 12.71 58.48
N TRP A 128 -25.57 12.41 57.21
CA TRP A 128 -26.64 12.17 56.26
C TRP A 128 -27.31 10.83 56.56
N ILE A 129 -28.64 10.84 56.71
CA ILE A 129 -29.45 9.62 56.64
C ILE A 129 -29.74 9.29 55.17
N HIS A 130 -30.03 10.33 54.39
CA HIS A 130 -30.18 10.26 52.94
C HIS A 130 -29.81 11.60 52.29
N ALA A 131 -28.95 11.55 51.27
CA ALA A 131 -28.50 12.71 50.50
C ALA A 131 -28.87 12.55 49.01
N PRO A 132 -30.15 12.73 48.64
CA PRO A 132 -30.70 12.28 47.34
C PRO A 132 -29.92 12.82 46.14
N LYS A 133 -29.61 14.13 46.11
CA LYS A 133 -28.83 14.75 45.01
C LYS A 133 -27.37 14.29 44.95
N ALA A 134 -26.78 13.87 46.06
CA ALA A 134 -25.41 13.36 46.10
C ALA A 134 -25.36 11.89 45.66
N GLU A 135 -26.27 11.10 46.19
CA GLU A 135 -26.42 9.68 45.86
C GLU A 135 -26.80 9.46 44.40
N GLN A 136 -27.74 10.24 43.87
CA GLN A 136 -28.13 10.17 42.45
C GLN A 136 -26.93 10.46 41.54
N LYS A 137 -26.22 11.57 41.77
CA LYS A 137 -25.08 11.94 40.94
C LYS A 137 -23.97 10.88 40.99
N PHE A 138 -23.71 10.31 42.16
CA PHE A 138 -22.75 9.22 42.31
C PHE A 138 -23.21 7.94 41.60
N ALA A 139 -24.50 7.62 41.62
CA ALA A 139 -25.05 6.49 40.88
C ALA A 139 -24.92 6.67 39.35
N GLU A 140 -25.18 7.87 38.84
CA GLU A 140 -24.97 8.23 37.44
C GLU A 140 -23.50 8.08 37.03
N ASP A 141 -22.59 8.68 37.79
CA ASP A 141 -21.15 8.62 37.51
C ASP A 141 -20.61 7.18 37.63
N ARG A 142 -21.19 6.36 38.51
CA ARG A 142 -20.87 4.93 38.63
C ARG A 142 -21.25 4.17 37.37
N LEU A 143 -22.43 4.43 36.79
CA LEU A 143 -22.85 3.84 35.52
C LEU A 143 -21.94 4.28 34.39
N THR A 144 -21.55 5.57 34.35
CA THR A 144 -20.60 6.08 33.37
C THR A 144 -19.24 5.40 33.46
N LEU A 145 -18.70 5.24 34.68
CA LEU A 145 -17.43 4.55 34.88
C LEU A 145 -17.51 3.08 34.45
N ARG A 146 -18.62 2.42 34.75
CA ARG A 146 -18.86 1.03 34.34
C ARG A 146 -18.89 0.89 32.81
N ALA A 147 -19.67 1.72 32.13
CA ALA A 147 -19.73 1.73 30.67
C ALA A 147 -18.37 2.00 30.03
N LYS A 148 -17.55 2.89 30.63
CA LYS A 148 -16.18 3.14 30.18
C LYS A 148 -15.29 1.90 30.29
N VAL A 149 -15.31 1.21 31.43
CA VAL A 149 -14.52 -0.02 31.64
C VAL A 149 -14.99 -1.13 30.70
N ASP A 150 -16.29 -1.30 30.51
CA ASP A 150 -16.83 -2.31 29.60
C ASP A 150 -16.44 -2.02 28.14
N ALA A 151 -16.42 -0.76 27.70
CA ALA A 151 -15.92 -0.36 26.37
C ALA A 151 -14.42 -0.64 26.19
N ILE A 152 -13.60 -0.40 27.24
CA ILE A 152 -12.17 -0.74 27.24
C ILE A 152 -11.99 -2.26 27.09
N ASN A 153 -12.75 -3.05 27.86
CA ASN A 153 -12.70 -4.50 27.79
C ASN A 153 -13.10 -5.03 26.40
N ALA A 154 -14.16 -4.48 25.81
CA ALA A 154 -14.60 -4.86 24.47
C ALA A 154 -13.52 -4.59 23.40
N ARG A 155 -12.85 -3.44 23.46
CA ARG A 155 -11.74 -3.10 22.54
C ARG A 155 -10.53 -4.02 22.72
N LEU A 156 -10.15 -4.33 23.96
CA LEU A 156 -9.04 -5.24 24.24
C LEU A 156 -9.34 -6.66 23.74
N HIS A 157 -10.59 -7.11 23.87
CA HIS A 157 -11.03 -8.39 23.30
C HIS A 157 -10.98 -8.41 21.78
N SER A 158 -11.46 -7.36 21.08
CA SER A 158 -11.44 -7.32 19.62
C SER A 158 -10.02 -7.31 19.05
N GLN A 159 -9.11 -6.56 19.68
CA GLN A 159 -7.69 -6.52 19.30
C GLN A 159 -7.02 -7.91 19.46
N GLY A 160 -7.29 -8.63 20.55
CA GLY A 160 -6.72 -9.96 20.78
C GLY A 160 -7.23 -11.07 19.85
N VAL A 161 -8.42 -10.92 19.25
CA VAL A 161 -8.99 -11.89 18.30
C VAL A 161 -8.45 -11.66 16.89
N GLU A 162 -8.34 -10.41 16.44
CA GLU A 162 -7.79 -10.08 15.11
C GLU A 162 -6.32 -10.50 14.96
N GLU A 163 -5.50 -10.33 16.01
CA GLU A 163 -4.10 -10.74 16.00
C GLU A 163 -3.92 -12.26 15.89
N ARG A 164 -4.79 -13.05 16.53
CA ARG A 164 -4.74 -14.53 16.45
C ARG A 164 -5.18 -15.07 15.10
N ASP A 165 -6.21 -14.47 14.51
CA ASP A 165 -6.72 -14.87 13.19
C ASP A 165 -5.75 -14.53 12.06
N THR A 166 -5.11 -13.35 12.12
CA THR A 166 -4.10 -12.94 11.13
C THR A 166 -2.85 -13.80 11.21
N PHE A 167 -2.36 -14.11 12.41
CA PHE A 167 -1.22 -15.02 12.60
C PHE A 167 -1.53 -16.45 12.12
N GLY A 168 -2.72 -16.99 12.45
CA GLY A 168 -3.15 -18.31 12.02
C GLY A 168 -3.28 -18.45 10.51
N ARG A 169 -3.85 -17.45 9.83
CA ARG A 169 -3.94 -17.41 8.36
C ARG A 169 -2.56 -17.33 7.70
N THR A 170 -1.65 -16.54 8.27
CA THR A 170 -0.28 -16.37 7.74
C THR A 170 0.53 -17.67 7.88
N ALA A 171 0.47 -18.33 9.04
CA ALA A 171 1.16 -19.60 9.28
C ALA A 171 0.62 -20.73 8.40
N LYS A 172 -0.70 -20.80 8.19
CA LYS A 172 -1.31 -21.78 7.27
C LYS A 172 -0.87 -21.54 5.83
N LYS A 173 -0.90 -20.28 5.37
CA LYS A 173 -0.44 -19.91 4.02
C LYS A 173 1.04 -20.25 3.80
N GLN A 174 1.90 -20.04 4.80
CA GLN A 174 3.31 -20.44 4.72
C GLN A 174 3.49 -21.95 4.62
N ARG A 175 2.74 -22.75 5.40
CA ARG A 175 2.78 -24.22 5.30
C ARG A 175 2.29 -24.70 3.94
N ASP A 176 1.19 -24.14 3.44
CA ASP A 176 0.64 -24.50 2.12
C ASP A 176 1.65 -24.16 1.01
N GLN A 177 2.31 -23.00 1.11
CA GLN A 177 3.37 -22.60 0.18
C GLN A 177 4.57 -23.56 0.23
N GLN A 178 5.07 -23.90 1.42
CA GLN A 178 6.16 -24.87 1.59
C GLN A 178 5.79 -26.25 1.03
N ASN A 179 4.54 -26.69 1.22
CA ASN A 179 4.05 -27.95 0.67
C ASN A 179 4.03 -27.92 -0.87
N ILE A 180 3.57 -26.82 -1.48
CA ILE A 180 3.59 -26.65 -2.94
C ILE A 180 5.03 -26.67 -3.46
N GLU A 181 5.94 -25.92 -2.83
CA GLU A 181 7.36 -25.87 -3.20
C GLU A 181 8.04 -27.23 -3.09
N HIS A 182 7.74 -27.98 -2.02
CA HIS A 182 8.24 -29.35 -1.86
C HIS A 182 7.72 -30.27 -2.97
N LEU A 183 6.42 -30.23 -3.27
CA LEU A 183 5.83 -31.04 -4.34
C LEU A 183 6.39 -30.68 -5.73
N LEU A 184 6.62 -29.38 -5.99
CA LEU A 184 7.30 -28.88 -7.19
C LEU A 184 8.69 -29.51 -7.30
N ALA A 185 9.50 -29.39 -6.24
CA ALA A 185 10.88 -29.91 -6.22
C ALA A 185 10.93 -31.42 -6.46
N VAL A 186 10.07 -32.20 -5.80
CA VAL A 186 10.00 -33.65 -5.95
C VAL A 186 9.63 -34.05 -7.37
N ARG A 187 8.63 -33.39 -7.97
CA ARG A 187 8.18 -33.68 -9.34
C ARG A 187 9.17 -33.23 -10.41
N ARG A 188 9.88 -32.13 -10.15
CA ARG A 188 10.87 -31.53 -11.04
C ARG A 188 12.19 -32.30 -11.04
N ARG A 189 12.57 -32.92 -9.91
CA ARG A 189 13.87 -33.59 -9.71
C ARG A 189 14.30 -34.51 -10.87
N PRO A 190 13.45 -35.37 -11.44
CA PRO A 190 13.86 -36.27 -12.53
C PRO A 190 14.26 -35.58 -13.84
N TYR A 191 13.87 -34.31 -14.01
CA TYR A 191 14.04 -33.56 -15.26
C TYR A 191 15.12 -32.48 -15.17
N LEU A 192 15.77 -32.29 -14.02
CA LEU A 192 16.72 -31.18 -13.83
C LEU A 192 17.88 -31.21 -14.85
N ASP A 193 18.44 -32.40 -15.09
CA ASP A 193 19.53 -32.55 -16.06
C ASP A 193 19.06 -32.28 -17.49
N ASP A 194 17.82 -32.70 -17.81
CA ASP A 194 17.18 -32.49 -19.11
C ASP A 194 16.88 -31.01 -19.36
N LEU A 195 16.39 -30.29 -18.34
CA LEU A 195 16.12 -28.86 -18.39
C LEU A 195 17.42 -28.04 -18.51
N ASN A 196 18.48 -28.45 -17.81
CA ASN A 196 19.80 -27.83 -17.95
C ASN A 196 20.41 -28.10 -19.33
N ALA A 197 20.19 -29.28 -19.90
CA ALA A 197 20.61 -29.59 -21.26
C ALA A 197 19.78 -28.83 -22.30
N LEU A 198 18.47 -28.65 -22.08
CA LEU A 198 17.59 -27.82 -22.92
C LEU A 198 18.13 -26.39 -23.03
N LYS A 199 18.47 -25.77 -21.90
CA LYS A 199 19.07 -24.43 -21.85
C LYS A 199 20.32 -24.31 -22.73
N ARG A 200 21.21 -25.30 -22.66
CA ARG A 200 22.43 -25.34 -23.48
C ARG A 200 22.14 -25.55 -24.96
N LYS A 201 21.18 -26.42 -25.29
CA LYS A 201 20.78 -26.72 -26.68
C LYS A 201 20.13 -25.54 -27.39
N LEU A 202 19.45 -24.66 -26.65
CA LEU A 202 18.76 -23.48 -27.18
C LEU A 202 19.67 -22.26 -27.34
N LEU A 203 20.96 -22.37 -27.00
CA LEU A 203 21.91 -21.30 -27.29
C LEU A 203 22.00 -21.10 -28.82
N PRO A 204 21.97 -19.85 -29.32
CA PRO A 204 22.01 -19.58 -30.75
C PRO A 204 23.18 -20.24 -31.47
N GLU A 205 24.36 -20.26 -30.85
CA GLU A 205 25.58 -20.88 -31.36
C GLU A 205 25.41 -22.41 -31.47
N ALA A 206 24.84 -23.03 -30.45
CA ALA A 206 24.60 -24.49 -30.41
C ALA A 206 23.57 -24.91 -31.48
N LEU A 207 22.51 -24.12 -31.66
CA LEU A 207 21.52 -24.37 -32.72
C LEU A 207 22.13 -24.24 -34.11
N ARG A 208 22.94 -23.20 -34.36
CA ARG A 208 23.63 -22.99 -35.65
C ARG A 208 24.62 -24.13 -35.93
N GLN A 209 25.43 -24.50 -34.95
CA GLN A 209 26.39 -25.58 -35.08
C GLN A 209 25.69 -26.91 -35.39
N ARG A 210 24.66 -27.25 -34.61
CA ARG A 210 23.87 -28.47 -34.82
C ARG A 210 23.24 -28.50 -36.22
N GLU A 211 22.65 -27.40 -36.67
CA GLU A 211 22.05 -27.33 -38.00
C GLU A 211 23.11 -27.53 -39.10
N ALA A 212 24.29 -26.93 -38.98
CA ALA A 212 25.39 -27.12 -39.92
C ALA A 212 25.88 -28.58 -39.96
N GLU A 213 26.11 -29.20 -38.80
CA GLU A 213 26.51 -30.61 -38.67
C GLU A 213 25.47 -31.56 -39.31
N LEU A 214 24.17 -31.29 -39.10
CA LEU A 214 23.10 -32.07 -39.70
C LEU A 214 23.03 -31.87 -41.22
N GLN A 215 23.14 -30.64 -41.71
CA GLN A 215 23.11 -30.36 -43.15
C GLN A 215 24.29 -31.00 -43.89
N GLU A 216 25.49 -30.95 -43.31
CA GLU A 216 26.68 -31.59 -43.87
C GLU A 216 26.50 -33.10 -43.95
N ARG A 217 26.06 -33.72 -42.84
CA ARG A 217 25.79 -35.17 -42.78
C ARG A 217 24.70 -35.63 -43.74
N GLU A 218 23.76 -34.74 -44.07
CA GLU A 218 22.54 -35.05 -44.84
C GLU A 218 22.55 -34.46 -46.25
N ALA A 219 23.70 -33.96 -46.72
CA ALA A 219 23.83 -33.19 -47.94
C ALA A 219 23.31 -33.95 -49.18
N GLU A 220 23.61 -35.25 -49.28
CA GLU A 220 23.17 -36.09 -50.41
C GLU A 220 21.64 -36.28 -50.43
N GLN A 221 21.02 -36.53 -49.27
CA GLN A 221 19.57 -36.68 -49.19
C GLN A 221 18.86 -35.36 -49.45
N ILE A 222 19.43 -34.23 -49.00
CA ILE A 222 18.92 -32.89 -49.33
C ILE A 222 19.00 -32.65 -50.83
N ALA A 223 20.12 -32.98 -51.47
CA ALA A 223 20.30 -32.82 -52.92
C ALA A 223 19.31 -33.66 -53.73
N GLU A 224 19.02 -34.90 -53.31
CA GLU A 224 17.96 -35.73 -53.90
C GLU A 224 16.59 -35.05 -53.78
N LEU A 225 16.22 -34.61 -52.58
CA LEU A 225 14.92 -33.97 -52.36
C LEU A 225 14.78 -32.66 -53.17
N LEU A 226 15.87 -31.92 -53.35
CA LEU A 226 15.89 -30.70 -54.16
C LEU A 226 15.66 -30.96 -55.65
N ARG A 227 15.99 -32.15 -56.18
CA ARG A 227 15.71 -32.48 -57.59
C ARG A 227 14.22 -32.39 -57.93
N HIS A 228 13.35 -32.72 -56.98
CA HIS A 228 11.90 -32.55 -57.14
C HIS A 228 11.46 -31.09 -57.30
N PHE A 229 12.32 -30.13 -56.95
CA PHE A 229 12.07 -28.69 -57.03
C PHE A 229 13.01 -27.98 -58.01
N GLY A 230 13.60 -28.71 -58.96
CA GLY A 230 14.51 -28.12 -59.95
C GLY A 230 15.87 -27.70 -59.36
N SER A 231 16.33 -28.41 -58.32
CA SER A 231 17.62 -28.18 -57.63
C SER A 231 17.75 -26.83 -56.92
N GLN A 232 16.63 -26.12 -56.72
CA GLN A 232 16.58 -24.88 -55.93
C GLN A 232 15.62 -25.05 -54.76
N ALA A 233 16.00 -24.51 -53.60
CA ALA A 233 15.17 -24.56 -52.40
C ALA A 233 13.90 -23.72 -52.60
N PRO A 234 12.69 -24.29 -52.45
CA PRO A 234 11.47 -23.52 -52.54
C PRO A 234 11.41 -22.40 -51.49
N PRO A 235 10.74 -21.27 -51.76
CA PRO A 235 10.66 -20.17 -50.81
C PRO A 235 10.14 -20.60 -49.43
N PHE A 236 9.26 -21.61 -49.37
CA PHE A 236 8.64 -22.09 -48.14
C PHE A 236 9.54 -22.94 -47.22
N VAL A 237 10.75 -23.36 -47.65
CA VAL A 237 11.65 -24.23 -46.85
C VAL A 237 12.85 -23.52 -46.18
N LEU A 238 12.88 -22.19 -46.17
CA LEU A 238 14.06 -21.42 -45.71
C LEU A 238 13.90 -20.76 -44.33
N ILE A 239 12.80 -21.01 -43.62
CA ILE A 239 12.56 -20.40 -42.31
C ILE A 239 12.39 -21.52 -41.30
N ALA A 240 13.38 -21.66 -40.41
CA ALA A 240 13.34 -22.59 -39.31
C ALA A 240 12.31 -22.12 -38.26
N HIS A 241 11.38 -23.00 -37.91
CA HIS A 241 10.51 -22.75 -36.76
C HIS A 241 11.30 -22.97 -35.47
N GLN A 242 11.04 -22.19 -34.41
CA GLN A 242 11.76 -22.28 -33.13
C GLN A 242 11.70 -23.66 -32.45
N HIS A 243 10.74 -24.51 -32.84
CA HIS A 243 10.60 -25.87 -32.31
C HIS A 243 11.20 -26.96 -33.22
N ALA A 244 11.70 -26.61 -34.40
CA ALA A 244 12.18 -27.56 -35.41
C ALA A 244 13.44 -28.32 -34.97
N TRP A 245 14.23 -27.75 -34.05
CA TRP A 245 15.45 -28.38 -33.52
C TRP A 245 15.20 -29.74 -32.85
N ALA A 246 13.95 -30.03 -32.45
CA ALA A 246 13.58 -31.29 -31.84
C ALA A 246 13.71 -32.50 -32.78
N LEU A 247 13.60 -32.30 -34.09
CA LEU A 247 13.74 -33.38 -35.06
C LEU A 247 15.22 -33.71 -35.24
N ASN A 248 15.57 -35.00 -35.34
CA ASN A 248 16.97 -35.42 -35.59
C ASN A 248 17.37 -35.31 -37.07
N ALA A 249 16.89 -34.26 -37.75
CA ALA A 249 17.16 -33.93 -39.13
C ALA A 249 17.36 -32.42 -39.28
N SER A 250 18.15 -32.01 -40.27
CA SER A 250 18.31 -30.60 -40.63
C SER A 250 16.97 -30.00 -41.07
N THR A 251 16.82 -28.69 -40.86
CA THR A 251 15.60 -27.95 -41.18
C THR A 251 15.19 -28.14 -42.63
N LEU A 252 16.16 -28.00 -43.54
CA LEU A 252 15.94 -28.13 -44.97
C LEU A 252 15.48 -29.54 -45.35
N ARG A 253 16.12 -30.58 -44.78
CA ARG A 253 15.79 -31.98 -45.08
C ARG A 253 14.35 -32.32 -44.73
N TRP A 254 13.93 -32.08 -43.49
CA TRP A 254 12.58 -32.50 -43.07
C TRP A 254 11.49 -31.69 -43.77
N GLN A 255 11.74 -30.40 -44.06
CA GLN A 255 10.77 -29.56 -44.77
C GLN A 255 10.59 -30.00 -46.22
N LEU A 256 11.69 -30.29 -46.93
CA LEU A 256 11.62 -30.81 -48.29
C LEU A 256 10.98 -32.20 -48.32
N ALA A 257 11.35 -33.09 -47.40
CA ALA A 257 10.77 -34.43 -47.33
C ALA A 257 9.26 -34.40 -47.07
N ALA A 258 8.80 -33.55 -46.15
CA ALA A 258 7.37 -33.34 -45.90
C ALA A 258 6.65 -32.79 -47.14
N ALA A 259 7.27 -31.84 -47.85
CA ALA A 259 6.73 -31.29 -49.09
C ALA A 259 6.59 -32.36 -50.18
N VAL A 260 7.63 -33.17 -50.39
CA VAL A 260 7.61 -34.25 -51.37
C VAL A 260 6.50 -35.25 -51.01
N HIS A 261 6.45 -35.71 -49.76
CA HIS A 261 5.51 -36.73 -49.31
C HIS A 261 4.04 -36.26 -49.35
N PHE A 262 3.74 -35.11 -48.74
CA PHE A 262 2.36 -34.65 -48.57
C PHE A 262 1.84 -33.78 -49.71
N VAL A 263 2.68 -33.31 -50.63
CA VAL A 263 2.28 -32.36 -51.67
C VAL A 263 2.60 -32.83 -53.09
N LEU A 264 3.78 -33.39 -53.33
CA LEU A 264 4.18 -33.82 -54.68
C LEU A 264 3.73 -35.25 -55.00
N LEU A 265 3.87 -36.17 -54.03
CA LEU A 265 3.49 -37.57 -54.19
C LEU A 265 2.04 -37.85 -53.79
N ALA A 266 1.39 -36.89 -53.12
CA ALA A 266 0.00 -37.01 -52.72
C ALA A 266 -0.95 -36.88 -53.92
N LYS A 267 -2.02 -37.68 -53.91
CA LYS A 267 -3.08 -37.61 -54.93
C LYS A 267 -3.81 -36.26 -54.85
N GLU A 268 -4.26 -35.78 -56.00
CA GLU A 268 -5.18 -34.64 -56.05
C GLU A 268 -6.43 -34.90 -55.20
N GLY A 269 -6.85 -33.89 -54.44
CA GLY A 269 -7.96 -34.00 -53.50
C GLY A 269 -7.59 -34.61 -52.15
N ALA A 270 -6.33 -35.04 -51.93
CA ALA A 270 -5.91 -35.60 -50.65
C ALA A 270 -6.03 -34.57 -49.53
N ARG A 271 -6.64 -34.99 -48.41
CA ARG A 271 -6.78 -34.19 -47.19
C ARG A 271 -5.92 -34.77 -46.07
N PHE A 272 -5.23 -33.91 -45.35
CA PHE A 272 -4.44 -34.30 -44.18
C PHE A 272 -4.40 -33.18 -43.14
N THR A 273 -3.97 -33.51 -41.93
CA THR A 273 -3.90 -32.54 -40.82
C THR A 273 -2.47 -32.27 -40.40
N ALA A 274 -2.23 -31.12 -39.77
CA ALA A 274 -0.92 -30.83 -39.15
C ALA A 274 -0.50 -31.92 -38.15
N GLY A 275 -1.47 -32.55 -37.46
CA GLY A 275 -1.22 -33.68 -36.55
C GLY A 275 -0.81 -34.98 -37.27
N ALA A 276 -1.24 -35.19 -38.52
CA ALA A 276 -0.76 -36.31 -39.33
C ALA A 276 0.69 -36.08 -39.78
N VAL A 277 1.02 -34.85 -40.23
CA VAL A 277 2.39 -34.48 -40.61
C VAL A 277 3.34 -34.53 -39.42
N SER A 278 2.93 -34.03 -38.24
CA SER A 278 3.73 -34.11 -37.01
C SER A 278 4.10 -35.55 -36.65
N ARG A 279 3.14 -36.48 -36.72
CA ARG A 279 3.39 -37.90 -36.43
C ARG A 279 4.34 -38.52 -37.45
N TRP A 280 4.12 -38.24 -38.73
CA TRP A 280 5.01 -38.71 -39.79
C TRP A 280 6.45 -38.19 -39.62
N LEU A 281 6.63 -36.93 -39.20
CA LEU A 281 7.94 -36.36 -38.91
C LEU A 281 8.63 -37.06 -37.73
N GLU A 282 7.87 -37.31 -36.65
CA GLU A 282 8.35 -38.06 -35.48
C GLU A 282 8.79 -39.47 -35.87
N ASP A 283 8.00 -40.18 -36.67
CA ASP A 283 8.30 -41.55 -37.11
C ASP A 283 9.48 -41.62 -38.10
N THR A 284 9.59 -40.63 -38.99
CA THR A 284 10.59 -40.63 -40.07
C THR A 284 11.97 -40.17 -39.60
N PHE A 285 12.02 -39.12 -38.77
CA PHE A 285 13.29 -38.50 -38.36
C PHE A 285 13.64 -38.76 -36.90
N GLY A 286 12.70 -39.22 -36.09
CA GLY A 286 12.88 -39.31 -34.65
C GLY A 286 12.98 -37.94 -33.98
N VAL A 287 12.95 -37.97 -32.65
CA VAL A 287 13.00 -36.78 -31.80
C VAL A 287 14.25 -36.82 -30.93
N ASP A 288 14.85 -35.66 -30.67
CA ASP A 288 15.96 -35.52 -29.73
C ASP A 288 15.56 -36.12 -28.36
N LYS A 289 16.43 -36.94 -27.77
CA LYS A 289 16.12 -37.71 -26.56
C LYS A 289 15.71 -36.84 -25.37
N ILE A 290 16.24 -35.62 -25.28
CA ILE A 290 15.93 -34.69 -24.19
C ILE A 290 14.58 -34.04 -24.47
N ALA A 291 14.38 -33.55 -25.70
CA ALA A 291 13.10 -33.01 -26.13
C ALA A 291 11.96 -34.03 -25.92
N ALA A 292 12.16 -35.29 -26.33
CA ALA A 292 11.17 -36.35 -26.20
C ALA A 292 10.73 -36.58 -24.74
N ARG A 293 11.68 -36.66 -23.80
CA ARG A 293 11.38 -36.84 -22.36
C ARG A 293 10.63 -35.66 -21.76
N LEU A 294 11.00 -34.43 -22.13
CA LEU A 294 10.33 -33.22 -21.64
C LEU A 294 8.92 -33.04 -22.25
N ILE A 295 8.75 -33.36 -23.54
CA ILE A 295 7.44 -33.40 -24.21
C ILE A 295 6.54 -34.43 -23.51
N GLU A 296 7.07 -35.60 -23.18
CA GLU A 296 6.31 -36.64 -22.49
C GLU A 296 5.89 -36.20 -21.08
N ALA A 297 6.76 -35.52 -20.34
CA ALA A 297 6.41 -34.93 -19.05
C ALA A 297 5.21 -33.96 -19.15
N GLN A 298 5.18 -33.09 -20.17
CA GLN A 298 4.04 -32.20 -20.42
C GLN A 298 2.77 -32.96 -20.84
N LYS A 299 2.90 -34.05 -21.62
CA LYS A 299 1.76 -34.90 -22.02
C LYS A 299 1.12 -35.58 -20.81
N VAL A 300 1.93 -36.22 -19.96
CA VAL A 300 1.45 -36.91 -18.75
C VAL A 300 0.76 -35.92 -17.80
N ASP A 301 1.30 -34.71 -17.62
CA ASP A 301 0.66 -33.71 -16.76
C ASP A 301 -0.66 -33.21 -17.34
N ARG A 302 -0.73 -32.98 -18.65
CA ARG A 302 -1.98 -32.62 -19.34
C ARG A 302 -3.06 -33.69 -19.19
N GLU A 303 -2.70 -34.96 -19.31
CA GLU A 303 -3.66 -36.05 -19.08
C GLU A 303 -4.18 -36.09 -17.64
N ARG A 304 -3.32 -35.82 -16.66
CA ARG A 304 -3.73 -35.70 -15.25
C ARG A 304 -4.69 -34.53 -15.04
N LYS A 305 -4.42 -33.36 -15.63
CA LYS A 305 -5.31 -32.19 -15.63
C LYS A 305 -6.68 -32.54 -16.22
N ARG A 306 -6.71 -33.19 -17.39
CA ARG A 306 -7.95 -33.66 -18.03
C ARG A 306 -8.76 -34.61 -17.16
N ARG A 307 -8.11 -35.57 -16.49
CA ARG A 307 -8.78 -36.49 -15.54
C ARG A 307 -9.39 -35.77 -14.32
N ARG A 308 -8.86 -34.59 -13.97
CA ARG A 308 -9.39 -33.72 -12.91
C ARG A 308 -10.46 -32.73 -13.39
N GLY A 309 -10.88 -32.80 -14.65
CA GLY A 309 -11.85 -31.89 -15.24
C GLY A 309 -11.28 -30.57 -15.75
N ASP A 310 -9.95 -30.39 -15.71
CA ASP A 310 -9.30 -29.24 -16.35
C ASP A 310 -9.14 -29.51 -17.85
N SER A 311 -9.92 -28.81 -18.66
CA SER A 311 -9.96 -28.93 -20.11
C SER A 311 -8.87 -28.13 -20.83
N SER A 312 -7.86 -27.60 -20.11
CA SER A 312 -6.79 -26.80 -20.72
C SER A 312 -6.15 -27.51 -21.92
N VAL A 313 -6.08 -26.79 -23.04
CA VAL A 313 -5.53 -27.29 -24.29
C VAL A 313 -4.00 -27.19 -24.31
N VAL A 314 -3.42 -26.32 -23.46
CA VAL A 314 -1.99 -26.01 -23.47
C VAL A 314 -1.19 -27.15 -22.85
N ARG A 315 -0.14 -27.59 -23.56
CA ARG A 315 0.82 -28.56 -23.02
C ARG A 315 1.77 -27.82 -22.06
N THR A 316 1.45 -27.86 -20.77
CA THR A 316 2.32 -27.36 -19.70
C THR A 316 2.41 -28.39 -18.58
N ALA A 317 3.59 -28.49 -17.98
CA ALA A 317 3.78 -29.16 -16.71
C ALA A 317 3.88 -28.10 -15.61
N TRP A 318 3.02 -28.20 -14.58
CA TRP A 318 2.98 -27.21 -13.50
C TRP A 318 4.26 -27.16 -12.65
N PHE A 319 5.15 -28.14 -12.78
CA PHE A 319 6.46 -28.21 -12.10
C PHE A 319 7.65 -27.77 -12.98
N PHE A 320 7.37 -27.30 -14.20
CA PHE A 320 8.31 -26.54 -15.02
C PHE A 320 7.96 -25.06 -14.92
N ASP A 321 8.96 -24.19 -15.04
CA ASP A 321 8.71 -22.75 -15.12
C ASP A 321 8.13 -22.37 -16.50
N ASP A 322 7.68 -21.12 -16.64
CA ASP A 322 7.04 -20.65 -17.87
C ASP A 322 8.00 -20.63 -19.06
N TRP A 323 9.27 -20.26 -18.82
CA TRP A 323 10.29 -20.26 -19.86
C TRP A 323 10.55 -21.68 -20.37
N GLU A 324 10.68 -22.64 -19.46
CA GLU A 324 10.89 -24.06 -19.77
C GLU A 324 9.71 -24.64 -20.54
N ASN A 325 8.48 -24.37 -20.08
CA ASN A 325 7.28 -24.83 -20.77
C ASN A 325 7.19 -24.28 -22.20
N GLY A 326 7.59 -23.02 -22.42
CA GLY A 326 7.64 -22.42 -23.75
C GLY A 326 8.82 -22.89 -24.61
N ALA A 327 9.93 -23.23 -23.98
CA ALA A 327 11.17 -23.70 -24.61
C ALA A 327 11.08 -25.17 -25.08
N ILE A 328 10.29 -26.00 -24.39
CA ILE A 328 10.05 -27.40 -24.79
C ILE A 328 9.37 -27.41 -26.18
N PRO A 329 9.93 -28.13 -27.16
CA PRO A 329 9.52 -27.98 -28.53
C PRO A 329 8.20 -28.68 -28.85
N SER A 330 7.40 -28.05 -29.72
CA SER A 330 6.19 -28.64 -30.31
C SER A 330 6.41 -28.94 -31.80
N ILE A 331 6.58 -30.22 -32.13
CA ILE A 331 6.71 -30.69 -33.52
C ILE A 331 5.45 -30.38 -34.32
N PHE A 332 4.28 -30.44 -33.66
CA PHE A 332 3.01 -30.02 -34.26
C PHE A 332 3.06 -28.57 -34.75
N HIS A 333 3.59 -27.64 -33.95
CA HIS A 333 3.71 -26.24 -34.37
C HIS A 333 4.74 -26.06 -35.49
N ALA A 334 5.84 -26.81 -35.48
CA ALA A 334 6.80 -26.80 -36.59
C ALA A 334 6.15 -27.28 -37.91
N ALA A 335 5.34 -28.34 -37.84
CA ALA A 335 4.58 -28.85 -38.98
C ALA A 335 3.50 -27.87 -39.45
N ASP A 336 2.68 -27.34 -38.53
CA ASP A 336 1.62 -26.36 -38.83
C ASP A 336 2.21 -25.11 -39.50
N HIS A 337 3.34 -24.61 -38.99
CA HIS A 337 4.05 -23.48 -39.56
C HIS A 337 4.56 -23.77 -40.98
N LEU A 338 5.13 -24.96 -41.25
CA LEU A 338 5.52 -25.34 -42.62
C LEU A 338 4.31 -25.35 -43.56
N LEU A 339 3.20 -25.98 -43.13
CA LEU A 339 2.00 -26.13 -43.94
C LEU A 339 1.33 -24.78 -44.21
N GLU A 340 1.32 -23.87 -43.23
CA GLU A 340 0.87 -22.50 -43.41
C GLU A 340 1.71 -21.76 -44.47
N ARG A 341 3.03 -21.93 -44.44
CA ARG A 341 3.90 -21.36 -45.49
C ARG A 341 3.65 -21.97 -46.86
N MET A 342 3.36 -23.27 -46.94
CA MET A 342 2.96 -23.92 -48.19
C MET A 342 1.62 -23.39 -48.69
N THR A 343 0.67 -23.10 -47.81
CA THR A 343 -0.60 -22.46 -48.17
C THR A 343 -0.38 -21.04 -48.69
N LEU A 344 0.42 -20.22 -48.00
CA LEU A 344 0.74 -18.86 -48.42
C LEU A 344 1.49 -18.80 -49.76
N SER A 345 2.32 -19.80 -50.03
CA SER A 345 3.02 -19.94 -51.32
C SER A 345 2.16 -20.59 -52.41
N GLY A 346 0.91 -20.99 -52.12
CA GLY A 346 -0.03 -21.52 -53.11
C GLY A 346 0.07 -23.02 -53.38
N HIS A 347 0.93 -23.74 -52.65
CA HIS A 347 1.13 -25.19 -52.80
C HIS A 347 -0.01 -26.02 -52.18
N LEU A 348 -0.72 -25.49 -51.19
CA LEU A 348 -1.82 -26.16 -50.48
C LEU A 348 -3.02 -25.23 -50.30
N LEU A 349 -4.21 -25.82 -50.14
CA LEU A 349 -5.41 -25.13 -49.67
C LEU A 349 -5.67 -25.46 -48.20
N ARG A 350 -6.25 -24.50 -47.45
CA ARG A 350 -6.64 -24.69 -46.04
C ARG A 350 -8.14 -24.51 -45.90
N PRO A 351 -8.96 -25.56 -46.11
CA PRO A 351 -10.41 -25.46 -46.01
C PRO A 351 -10.88 -25.21 -44.57
N GLU A 352 -10.16 -25.74 -43.57
CA GLU A 352 -10.52 -25.67 -42.16
C GLU A 352 -9.26 -25.49 -41.29
N ARG A 353 -9.46 -25.17 -40.00
CA ARG A 353 -8.36 -25.05 -39.04
C ARG A 353 -7.60 -26.39 -38.92
N TRP A 354 -6.31 -26.36 -39.24
CA TRP A 354 -5.36 -27.48 -39.19
C TRP A 354 -5.60 -28.60 -40.22
N THR A 355 -6.50 -28.39 -41.19
CA THR A 355 -6.76 -29.32 -42.29
C THR A 355 -6.27 -28.70 -43.59
N TYR A 356 -5.52 -29.47 -44.37
CA TYR A 356 -4.90 -29.05 -45.61
C TYR A 356 -5.32 -29.97 -46.76
N LEU A 357 -5.47 -29.39 -47.94
CA LEU A 357 -5.94 -30.05 -49.16
C LEU A 357 -4.91 -29.87 -50.27
N VAL A 358 -4.55 -30.99 -50.90
CA VAL A 358 -3.71 -31.02 -52.11
C VAL A 358 -4.59 -30.74 -53.30
N ASP A 359 -4.30 -29.64 -54.00
CA ASP A 359 -5.02 -29.28 -55.22
C ASP A 359 -4.28 -29.78 -56.47
N GLY A 360 -5.02 -29.85 -57.58
CA GLY A 360 -4.54 -30.29 -58.88
C GLY A 360 -3.40 -29.43 -59.44
N PRO A 361 -2.54 -30.01 -60.29
CA PRO A 361 -1.31 -29.35 -60.76
C PRO A 361 -1.57 -28.03 -61.50
N VAL A 362 -2.64 -27.94 -62.29
CA VAL A 362 -3.01 -26.73 -63.05
C VAL A 362 -3.43 -25.59 -62.12
N ALA A 363 -4.36 -25.87 -61.19
CA ALA A 363 -4.85 -24.88 -60.24
C ALA A 363 -3.75 -24.45 -59.24
N ARG A 364 -2.86 -25.36 -58.87
CA ARG A 364 -1.65 -25.07 -58.09
C ARG A 364 -0.72 -24.10 -58.81
N GLN A 365 -0.48 -24.30 -60.10
CA GLN A 365 0.42 -23.44 -60.88
C GLN A 365 -0.13 -22.01 -61.02
N ALA A 366 -1.43 -21.85 -61.29
CA ALA A 366 -2.08 -20.54 -61.33
C ALA A 366 -1.94 -19.79 -59.99
N ARG A 367 -2.12 -20.47 -58.86
CA ARG A 367 -1.92 -19.85 -57.53
C ARG A 367 -0.48 -19.54 -57.20
N LEU A 368 0.46 -20.36 -57.65
CA LEU A 368 1.90 -20.08 -57.49
C LEU A 368 2.26 -18.77 -58.19
N GLU A 369 1.73 -18.54 -59.39
CA GLU A 369 1.91 -17.28 -60.12
C GLU A 369 1.25 -16.10 -59.41
N GLU A 370 0.02 -16.28 -58.90
CA GLU A 370 -0.68 -15.23 -58.13
C GLU A 370 0.05 -14.89 -56.82
N SER A 371 0.52 -15.90 -56.08
CA SER A 371 1.26 -15.72 -54.84
C SER A 371 2.57 -14.96 -55.08
N ARG A 372 3.31 -15.29 -56.15
CA ARG A 372 4.50 -14.53 -56.57
C ARG A 372 4.19 -13.06 -56.81
N ARG A 373 3.11 -12.75 -57.55
CA ARG A 373 2.69 -11.36 -57.80
C ARG A 373 2.33 -10.61 -56.51
N ARG A 374 1.67 -11.28 -55.56
CA ARG A 374 1.34 -10.69 -54.25
C ARG A 374 2.61 -10.42 -53.43
N GLN A 375 3.53 -11.38 -53.38
CA GLN A 375 4.82 -11.21 -52.67
C GLN A 375 5.64 -10.05 -53.24
N ASP A 376 5.71 -9.92 -54.57
CA ASP A 376 6.40 -8.81 -55.22
C ASP A 376 5.76 -7.44 -54.89
N ALA A 377 4.42 -7.39 -54.82
CA ALA A 377 3.70 -6.19 -54.44
C ALA A 377 3.95 -5.81 -52.96
N GLU A 378 3.85 -6.78 -52.04
CA GLU A 378 4.13 -6.56 -50.62
C GLU A 378 5.58 -6.15 -50.37
N ALA A 379 6.54 -6.76 -51.07
CA ALA A 379 7.96 -6.39 -50.97
C ALA A 379 8.20 -4.93 -51.38
N LYS A 380 7.51 -4.46 -52.43
CA LYS A 380 7.57 -3.04 -52.85
C LYS A 380 6.98 -2.11 -51.80
N VAL A 381 5.88 -2.48 -51.14
CA VAL A 381 5.27 -1.68 -50.06
C VAL A 381 6.20 -1.61 -48.85
N ARG A 382 6.70 -2.75 -48.36
CA ARG A 382 7.62 -2.81 -47.22
C ARG A 382 8.91 -2.00 -47.45
N ARG A 383 9.42 -1.99 -48.69
CA ARG A 383 10.57 -1.16 -49.04
C ARG A 383 10.28 0.33 -48.87
N LYS A 384 9.12 0.80 -49.35
CA LYS A 384 8.70 2.21 -49.17
C LYS A 384 8.50 2.58 -47.71
N GLU A 385 7.90 1.69 -46.92
CA GLU A 385 7.70 1.91 -45.47
C GLU A 385 9.03 2.04 -44.72
N ARG A 386 10.00 1.15 -45.02
CA ARG A 386 11.35 1.24 -44.45
C ARG A 386 12.05 2.56 -44.81
N GLU A 387 11.97 2.97 -46.07
CA GLU A 387 12.54 4.24 -46.53
C GLU A 387 11.88 5.45 -45.82
N GLN A 388 10.57 5.38 -45.54
CA GLN A 388 9.85 6.44 -44.82
C GLN A 388 10.22 6.46 -43.32
N GLU A 389 10.33 5.30 -42.68
CA GLU A 389 10.70 5.19 -41.26
C GLU A 389 12.15 5.66 -41.03
N GLU A 390 13.07 5.31 -41.93
CA GLU A 390 14.45 5.78 -41.88
C GLU A 390 14.53 7.31 -41.96
N ARG A 391 13.75 7.94 -42.86
CA ARG A 391 13.64 9.40 -42.94
C ARG A 391 13.08 10.01 -41.65
N ARG A 392 12.08 9.37 -41.04
CA ARG A 392 11.49 9.83 -39.77
C ARG A 392 12.50 9.78 -38.61
N LEU A 393 13.25 8.68 -38.50
CA LEU A 393 14.30 8.52 -37.49
C LEU A 393 15.44 9.53 -37.68
N GLN A 394 15.89 9.75 -38.92
CA GLN A 394 16.88 10.78 -39.23
C GLN A 394 16.39 12.19 -38.85
N GLY A 395 15.11 12.51 -39.09
CA GLY A 395 14.51 13.77 -38.64
C GLY A 395 14.51 13.91 -37.11
N ALA A 396 14.07 12.88 -36.40
CA ALA A 396 14.03 12.88 -34.94
C ALA A 396 15.43 13.01 -34.29
N LEU A 397 16.46 12.39 -34.87
CA LEU A 397 17.85 12.55 -34.42
C LEU A 397 18.33 14.00 -34.57
N LYS A 398 18.09 14.64 -35.72
CA LYS A 398 18.45 16.04 -35.93
C LYS A 398 17.73 16.99 -34.97
N ASP A 399 16.45 16.73 -34.69
CA ASP A 399 15.69 17.53 -33.73
C ASP A 399 16.21 17.36 -32.30
N ALA A 400 16.60 16.13 -31.92
CA ALA A 400 17.21 15.85 -30.62
C ALA A 400 18.57 16.55 -30.46
N GLU A 401 19.43 16.51 -31.50
CA GLU A 401 20.71 17.23 -31.52
C GLU A 401 20.52 18.74 -31.37
N LYS A 402 19.54 19.32 -32.08
CA LYS A 402 19.22 20.75 -31.97
C LYS A 402 18.73 21.14 -30.58
N ARG A 403 17.91 20.31 -29.94
CA ARG A 403 17.46 20.54 -28.56
C ARG A 403 18.61 20.47 -27.57
N GLN A 404 19.50 19.48 -27.73
CA GLN A 404 20.69 19.35 -26.88
C GLN A 404 21.60 20.58 -27.01
N MET A 405 21.82 21.06 -28.23
CA MET A 405 22.60 22.28 -28.49
C MET A 405 22.01 23.51 -27.79
N LEU A 406 20.68 23.68 -27.79
CA LEU A 406 20.04 24.80 -27.10
C LEU A 406 20.21 24.71 -25.57
N VAL A 407 20.06 23.51 -25.00
CA VAL A 407 20.29 23.28 -23.56
C VAL A 407 21.74 23.59 -23.18
N ASP A 408 22.70 23.23 -24.03
CA ASP A 408 24.11 23.49 -23.78
C ASP A 408 24.42 25.00 -23.83
N ILE A 409 23.82 25.75 -24.76
CA ILE A 409 23.92 27.21 -24.83
C ILE A 409 23.34 27.86 -23.56
N GLU A 410 22.13 27.46 -23.15
CA GLU A 410 21.49 27.99 -21.92
C GLU A 410 22.34 27.70 -20.68
N ARG A 411 22.88 26.48 -20.60
CA ARG A 411 23.77 26.07 -19.51
C ARG A 411 25.04 26.90 -19.48
N GLU A 412 25.68 27.14 -20.62
CA GLU A 412 26.89 27.97 -20.70
C GLU A 412 26.59 29.42 -20.28
N ALA A 413 25.48 29.99 -20.76
CA ALA A 413 25.04 31.33 -20.38
C ALA A 413 24.78 31.44 -18.87
N TYR A 414 24.09 30.45 -18.28
CA TYR A 414 23.85 30.38 -16.84
C TYR A 414 25.14 30.31 -16.02
N LEU A 415 26.10 29.48 -16.45
CA LEU A 415 27.40 29.35 -15.77
C LEU A 415 28.21 30.64 -15.81
N LYS A 416 28.26 31.32 -16.98
CA LYS A 416 28.92 32.63 -17.12
C LYS A 416 28.30 33.67 -16.21
N LEU A 417 26.97 33.74 -16.16
CA LEU A 417 26.24 34.68 -15.31
C LEU A 417 26.50 34.44 -13.82
N ARG A 418 26.52 33.17 -13.41
CA ARG A 418 26.79 32.77 -12.02
C ARG A 418 28.24 33.08 -11.59
N ALA A 419 29.21 32.86 -12.48
CA ALA A 419 30.61 33.19 -12.22
C ALA A 419 30.77 34.70 -11.96
N ARG A 420 30.21 35.54 -12.85
CA ARG A 420 30.21 36.99 -12.69
C ARG A 420 29.57 37.44 -11.37
N ARG A 421 28.38 36.92 -11.03
CA ARG A 421 27.72 37.26 -9.75
C ARG A 421 28.52 36.84 -8.54
N THR A 422 29.19 35.69 -8.61
CA THR A 422 30.03 35.22 -7.52
C THR A 422 31.20 36.18 -7.29
N GLU A 423 31.84 36.65 -8.36
CA GLU A 423 32.92 37.64 -8.29
C GLU A 423 32.42 38.97 -7.71
N GLU A 424 31.28 39.48 -8.19
CA GLU A 424 30.67 40.72 -7.70
C GLU A 424 30.37 40.65 -6.20
N ILE A 425 29.66 39.60 -5.74
CA ILE A 425 29.31 39.42 -4.33
C ILE A 425 30.58 39.26 -3.46
N THR A 426 31.57 38.50 -3.93
CA THR A 426 32.85 38.33 -3.24
C THR A 426 33.58 39.66 -3.07
N ALA A 427 33.58 40.53 -4.08
CA ALA A 427 34.19 41.84 -4.00
C ALA A 427 33.52 42.73 -2.93
N VAL A 428 32.19 42.67 -2.81
CA VAL A 428 31.45 43.41 -1.76
C VAL A 428 31.80 42.88 -0.36
N TYR A 429 31.91 41.55 -0.18
CA TYR A 429 32.37 40.95 1.06
C TYR A 429 33.75 41.48 1.49
N HIS A 430 34.71 41.52 0.57
CA HIS A 430 36.04 42.08 0.85
C HIS A 430 36.01 43.57 1.14
N ALA A 431 35.15 44.35 0.48
CA ALA A 431 35.02 45.78 0.73
C ALA A 431 34.45 46.06 2.14
N LEU A 432 33.45 45.28 2.58
CA LEU A 432 32.87 45.41 3.92
C LEU A 432 33.84 44.95 5.02
N ALA A 433 34.60 43.89 4.79
CA ALA A 433 35.60 43.39 5.72
C ALA A 433 36.69 44.42 6.08
N LYS A 434 36.96 45.38 5.18
CA LYS A 434 37.89 46.50 5.46
C LYS A 434 37.36 47.49 6.50
N ARG A 435 36.04 47.52 6.73
CA ARG A 435 35.36 48.49 7.60
C ARG A 435 34.85 47.87 8.89
N SER A 436 34.47 46.59 8.86
CA SER A 436 33.90 45.86 9.99
C SER A 436 34.29 44.39 9.92
N SER A 437 34.46 43.74 11.08
CA SER A 437 34.67 42.30 11.17
C SER A 437 33.38 41.49 11.03
N GLU A 438 32.22 42.16 10.91
CA GLU A 438 30.90 41.55 10.79
C GLU A 438 30.05 42.25 9.72
N CYS A 439 29.16 41.51 9.07
CA CYS A 439 28.17 42.05 8.13
C CYS A 439 26.85 41.26 8.17
N LEU A 440 25.79 41.80 7.54
CA LEU A 440 24.49 41.16 7.40
C LEU A 440 24.36 40.46 6.03
N ASP A 441 24.34 39.14 6.00
CA ASP A 441 24.25 38.30 4.80
C ASP A 441 22.79 37.93 4.47
N CYS A 442 22.33 38.35 3.29
CA CYS A 442 20.98 38.04 2.83
C CYS A 442 20.79 36.55 2.54
N GLN A 443 19.80 35.92 3.15
CA GLN A 443 19.52 34.50 2.94
C GLN A 443 18.88 34.20 1.58
N ASP A 444 18.28 35.20 0.93
CA ASP A 444 17.60 35.02 -0.36
C ASP A 444 18.52 35.22 -1.56
N CYS A 445 19.52 36.11 -1.47
CA CYS A 445 20.43 36.38 -2.60
C CYS A 445 21.93 36.38 -2.25
N ARG A 446 22.30 36.10 -0.99
CA ARG A 446 23.68 36.07 -0.47
C ARG A 446 24.44 37.39 -0.55
N TRP A 447 23.74 38.48 -0.85
CA TRP A 447 24.33 39.81 -0.91
C TRP A 447 24.64 40.32 0.50
N PRO A 448 25.89 40.72 0.78
CA PRO A 448 26.26 41.24 2.08
C PRO A 448 25.87 42.71 2.22
N ASN A 449 25.45 43.09 3.43
CA ASN A 449 24.95 44.41 3.75
C ASN A 449 25.67 44.94 5.01
N PRO A 450 25.82 46.27 5.15
CA PRO A 450 26.25 46.92 6.39
C PRO A 450 25.37 46.56 7.60
N LEU A 451 25.90 46.73 8.82
CA LEU A 451 25.22 46.35 10.08
C LEU A 451 23.97 47.18 10.41
N ASP A 452 23.84 48.37 9.82
CA ASP A 452 22.71 49.28 9.96
C ASP A 452 21.60 49.03 8.94
N SER A 453 21.76 48.05 8.05
CA SER A 453 20.76 47.73 7.03
C SER A 453 19.57 46.99 7.62
N SER A 454 18.35 47.51 7.40
CA SER A 454 17.09 46.85 7.80
C SER A 454 16.58 45.83 6.77
N ALA A 455 17.09 45.89 5.52
CA ALA A 455 16.79 44.96 4.45
C ALA A 455 17.98 44.83 3.48
N CYS A 456 17.97 43.80 2.65
CA CYS A 456 19.02 43.57 1.65
C CYS A 456 18.99 44.66 0.56
N ALA A 457 20.13 45.34 0.36
CA ALA A 457 20.28 46.39 -0.65
C ALA A 457 20.13 45.89 -2.10
N ASN A 458 20.26 44.58 -2.34
CA ASN A 458 20.16 43.99 -3.67
C ASN A 458 18.76 43.47 -4.00
N CYS A 459 18.13 42.68 -3.10
CA CYS A 459 16.83 42.05 -3.37
C CYS A 459 15.66 42.57 -2.52
N GLY A 460 15.92 43.47 -1.55
CA GLY A 460 14.90 43.98 -0.64
C GLY A 460 14.44 43.01 0.45
N SER A 461 15.04 41.82 0.56
CA SER A 461 14.65 40.84 1.59
C SER A 461 15.06 41.28 3.00
N GLU A 462 14.14 41.15 3.95
CA GLU A 462 14.38 41.36 5.39
C GLU A 462 15.11 40.17 6.04
N LYS A 463 15.26 39.05 5.33
CA LYS A 463 15.94 37.85 5.83
C LYS A 463 17.45 37.99 5.73
N ILE A 464 18.02 38.80 6.61
CA ILE A 464 19.46 39.04 6.71
C ILE A 464 20.00 38.43 8.00
N LEU A 465 21.14 37.74 7.93
CA LEU A 465 21.79 37.09 9.07
C LEU A 465 23.14 37.74 9.35
N LEU A 466 23.41 38.04 10.61
CA LEU A 466 24.73 38.48 11.05
C LEU A 466 25.76 37.37 10.85
N ILE A 467 26.85 37.69 10.15
CA ILE A 467 27.98 36.79 9.97
C ILE A 467 29.30 37.50 10.26
N ARG A 468 30.29 36.74 10.73
CA ARG A 468 31.67 37.19 10.91
C ARG A 468 32.47 37.06 9.63
N LEU A 469 33.30 38.05 9.33
CA LEU A 469 34.16 38.13 8.15
C LEU A 469 35.63 37.86 8.54
N ASP A 470 35.90 36.69 9.10
CA ASP A 470 37.27 36.26 9.35
C ASP A 470 38.03 35.92 8.04
N PRO A 471 39.38 35.93 8.06
CA PRO A 471 40.19 35.70 6.86
C PRO A 471 39.93 34.36 6.16
N ASP A 472 39.59 33.31 6.93
CA ASP A 472 39.33 31.98 6.38
C ASP A 472 37.98 31.95 5.65
N ARG A 473 36.96 32.57 6.24
CA ARG A 473 35.63 32.70 5.61
C ARG A 473 35.68 33.53 4.34
N LEU A 474 36.47 34.61 4.30
CA LEU A 474 36.65 35.41 3.09
C LEU A 474 37.36 34.61 1.98
N ARG A 475 38.37 33.81 2.32
CA ARG A 475 39.06 32.92 1.38
C ARG A 475 38.13 31.87 0.78
N GLU A 476 37.24 31.32 1.59
CA GLU A 476 36.27 30.30 1.17
C GLU A 476 35.03 30.88 0.45
N MET A 477 34.81 32.18 0.51
CA MET A 477 33.58 32.82 0.03
C MET A 477 33.27 32.51 -1.45
N PRO A 478 34.24 32.57 -2.40
CA PRO A 478 33.99 32.19 -3.79
C PRO A 478 33.48 30.75 -3.94
N HIS A 479 34.03 29.83 -3.15
CA HIS A 479 33.63 28.42 -3.20
C HIS A 479 32.21 28.23 -2.65
N ARG A 480 31.90 28.88 -1.52
CA ARG A 480 30.57 28.84 -0.89
C ARG A 480 29.49 29.40 -1.82
N LEU A 481 29.76 30.52 -2.49
CA LEU A 481 28.84 31.17 -3.43
C LEU A 481 28.66 30.35 -4.73
N ARG A 482 29.71 29.68 -5.23
CA ARG A 482 29.59 28.78 -6.40
C ARG A 482 28.68 27.58 -6.15
N SER A 483 28.59 27.12 -4.90
CA SER A 483 27.67 26.03 -4.53
C SER A 483 26.26 26.52 -4.18
N ASP A 484 26.09 27.80 -3.83
CA ASP A 484 24.81 28.31 -3.33
C ASP A 484 23.86 28.73 -4.47
N PRO A 485 22.67 28.09 -4.62
CA PRO A 485 21.71 28.44 -5.66
C PRO A 485 21.07 29.82 -5.47
N SER A 486 21.09 30.39 -4.26
CA SER A 486 20.51 31.68 -3.94
C SER A 486 21.24 32.84 -4.60
N VAL A 487 22.52 32.67 -5.00
CA VAL A 487 23.27 33.66 -5.80
C VAL A 487 22.53 34.03 -7.09
N MET A 488 21.72 33.13 -7.63
CA MET A 488 20.94 33.36 -8.85
C MET A 488 19.54 33.93 -8.62
N ARG A 489 19.05 34.02 -7.36
CA ARG A 489 17.66 34.36 -7.03
C ARG A 489 17.33 35.86 -6.99
N CYS A 490 18.31 36.76 -7.14
CA CYS A 490 18.03 38.21 -7.14
C CYS A 490 17.36 38.68 -8.44
N LYS A 491 16.27 39.45 -8.29
CA LYS A 491 15.43 40.02 -9.36
C LYS A 491 15.95 41.34 -9.95
N VAL A 492 16.88 42.04 -9.31
CA VAL A 492 17.36 43.35 -9.79
C VAL A 492 18.67 43.15 -10.55
N TYR A 493 18.60 43.21 -11.89
CA TYR A 493 19.77 43.38 -12.75
C TYR A 493 19.76 44.82 -13.26
N PRO A 494 20.79 45.65 -13.01
CA PRO A 494 20.81 47.05 -13.47
C PRO A 494 20.96 47.22 -14.99
N PHE A 495 21.07 46.15 -15.78
CA PHE A 495 21.43 46.21 -17.20
C PHE A 495 20.25 46.07 -18.19
N GLU A 496 18.99 46.03 -17.73
CA GLU A 496 17.83 46.21 -18.63
C GLU A 496 17.46 47.69 -18.84
N ALA A 497 18.24 48.64 -18.29
CA ALA A 497 17.97 50.08 -18.40
C ALA A 497 18.78 50.83 -19.48
N GLU A 498 19.72 50.21 -20.20
CA GLU A 498 20.52 50.87 -21.24
C GLU A 498 20.18 50.42 -22.68
N GLY A 499 18.91 50.09 -22.95
CA GLY A 499 18.48 49.60 -24.26
C GLY A 499 17.03 49.90 -24.64
N ARG A 500 16.52 51.09 -24.29
CA ARG A 500 15.33 51.69 -24.94
C ARG A 500 15.69 53.01 -25.58
#